data_AF-A0AAV7T2Q2-F1
#
_entry.id   AF-A0AAV7T2Q2-F1
#
_cell.length_a   1.000
_cell.length_b   1.000
_cell.length_c   1.000
_cell.angle_alpha   90.00
_cell.angle_beta   90.00
_cell.angle_gamma   90.00
#
_symmetry.space_group_name_H-M   'P 1'
#
loop_
_entity.id
_entity.type
_entity.pdbx_description
1 polymer ?
#
loop_
_entity_poly.entity_id
_entity_poly.type
_entity_poly.pdbx_seq_one_letter_code
_entity_poly.pdbx_strand_id
1 'polypeptide(L)'
;APPSARMKQFHKLNPEAFYSAYITASTAAGEGPAGHVVGFKVGIKNNHENFVVILLTTSFGAIILTIFLLILVSRKKIRESMKTILMSWIPIWLHENVPKAENSSAIKSIQ
;
A
#
# COMPACT_ATOMS: atom_id res chain seq x y z
N ALA A 1 -41.17 7.76 -22.78
CA ALA A 1 -39.73 7.49 -22.59
C ALA A 1 -39.54 5.99 -22.39
N PRO A 2 -38.57 5.34 -23.04
CA PRO A 2 -38.31 3.93 -22.78
C PRO A 2 -37.82 3.74 -21.34
N PRO A 3 -38.18 2.63 -20.67
CA PRO A 3 -37.75 2.38 -19.29
C PRO A 3 -36.23 2.23 -19.24
N SER A 4 -35.59 2.91 -18.29
CA SER A 4 -34.14 2.82 -18.07
C SER A 4 -33.77 1.39 -17.69
N ALA A 5 -32.96 0.71 -18.52
CA ALA A 5 -32.47 -0.62 -18.23
C ALA A 5 -31.63 -0.60 -16.94
N ARG A 6 -32.02 -1.39 -15.92
CA ARG A 6 -31.24 -1.56 -14.69
C ARG A 6 -30.17 -2.63 -14.92
N MET A 7 -28.91 -2.23 -14.88
CA MET A 7 -27.76 -3.13 -14.99
C MET A 7 -27.56 -3.89 -13.67
N LYS A 8 -27.42 -5.22 -13.74
CA LYS A 8 -27.01 -6.06 -12.61
C LYS A 8 -25.56 -6.53 -12.80
N GLN A 9 -24.78 -6.46 -11.73
CA GLN A 9 -23.40 -6.95 -11.70
C GLN A 9 -23.30 -8.20 -10.83
N PHE A 10 -22.67 -9.23 -11.37
CA PHE A 10 -22.39 -10.47 -10.67
C PHE A 10 -20.96 -10.42 -10.12
N HIS A 11 -20.82 -10.68 -8.82
CA HIS A 11 -19.53 -10.70 -8.13
C HIS A 11 -19.14 -12.15 -7.83
N LYS A 12 -17.83 -12.43 -7.72
CA LYS A 12 -17.27 -13.75 -7.34
C LYS A 12 -17.55 -14.88 -8.33
N LEU A 13 -17.51 -14.60 -9.63
CA LEU A 13 -17.47 -15.66 -10.63
C LEU A 13 -16.09 -16.33 -10.62
N ASN A 14 -16.04 -17.65 -10.80
CA ASN A 14 -14.79 -18.38 -10.96
C ASN A 14 -14.06 -17.86 -12.21
N PRO A 15 -12.85 -17.30 -12.08
CA PRO A 15 -12.03 -16.95 -13.25
C PRO A 15 -11.73 -18.20 -14.09
N GLU A 16 -11.50 -18.02 -15.38
CA GLU A 16 -11.23 -19.08 -16.37
C GLU A 16 -12.40 -19.99 -16.76
N ALA A 17 -13.50 -20.00 -15.99
CA ALA A 17 -14.71 -20.71 -16.38
C ALA A 17 -15.48 -19.99 -17.50
N PHE A 18 -16.14 -20.78 -18.34
CA PHE A 18 -17.09 -20.30 -19.34
C PHE A 18 -18.49 -20.29 -18.75
N TYR A 19 -19.18 -19.16 -18.89
CA TYR A 19 -20.56 -18.99 -18.45
C TYR A 19 -21.45 -18.74 -19.64
N SER A 20 -22.66 -19.28 -19.59
CA SER A 20 -23.77 -18.90 -20.46
C SER A 20 -24.88 -18.32 -19.59
N ALA A 21 -25.46 -17.21 -20.04
CA ALA A 21 -26.58 -16.57 -19.36
C ALA A 21 -27.64 -16.16 -20.37
N TYR A 22 -28.90 -16.21 -19.95
CA TYR A 22 -30.02 -15.64 -20.68
C TYR A 22 -30.89 -14.84 -19.70
N ILE A 23 -31.71 -13.95 -20.23
CA ILE A 23 -32.60 -13.10 -19.45
C ILE A 23 -34.03 -13.39 -19.90
N THR A 24 -34.95 -13.55 -18.95
CA THR A 24 -36.39 -13.60 -19.21
C THR A 24 -37.09 -12.48 -18.45
N ALA A 25 -38.21 -12.01 -18.99
CA ALA A 25 -39.08 -11.03 -18.34
C ALA A 25 -40.13 -11.75 -17.48
N SER A 26 -40.21 -11.45 -16.19
CA SER A 26 -41.27 -11.97 -15.31
C SER A 26 -42.38 -10.92 -15.17
N THR A 27 -43.63 -11.30 -15.42
CA THR A 27 -44.81 -10.44 -15.31
C THR A 27 -45.86 -11.07 -14.39
N ALA A 28 -46.93 -10.34 -14.06
CA ALA A 28 -48.05 -10.88 -13.27
C ALA A 28 -48.76 -12.05 -13.97
N ALA A 29 -48.64 -12.16 -15.30
CA ALA A 29 -49.18 -13.28 -16.08
C ALA A 29 -48.23 -14.50 -16.13
N GLY A 30 -47.02 -14.40 -15.57
CA GLY A 30 -46.00 -15.44 -15.55
C GLY A 30 -44.66 -15.03 -16.15
N GLU A 31 -43.76 -16.00 -16.28
CA GLU A 31 -42.46 -15.84 -16.96
C GLU A 31 -42.63 -15.80 -18.48
N GLY A 32 -42.01 -14.80 -19.10
CA GLY A 32 -41.95 -14.64 -20.54
C GLY A 32 -40.94 -15.60 -21.19
N PRO A 33 -40.81 -15.54 -22.52
CA PRO A 33 -39.85 -16.38 -23.23
C PRO A 33 -38.42 -16.03 -22.83
N ALA A 34 -37.57 -17.05 -22.77
CA ALA A 34 -36.13 -16.87 -22.58
C ALA A 34 -35.55 -16.06 -23.74
N GLY A 35 -34.79 -15.01 -23.39
CA GLY A 35 -34.05 -14.20 -24.35
C GLY A 35 -32.82 -14.93 -24.91
N HIS A 36 -32.06 -14.21 -25.72
CA HIS A 36 -30.84 -14.73 -26.36
C HIS A 36 -29.79 -15.17 -25.33
N VAL A 37 -29.20 -16.35 -25.53
CA VAL A 37 -28.14 -16.89 -24.68
C VAL A 37 -26.82 -16.22 -25.03
N VAL A 38 -26.19 -15.57 -24.06
CA VAL A 38 -24.89 -14.93 -24.21
C VAL A 38 -23.84 -15.76 -23.47
N GLY A 39 -22.83 -16.21 -24.21
CA GLY A 39 -21.65 -16.86 -23.66
C GLY A 39 -20.55 -15.83 -23.36
N PHE A 40 -19.94 -15.90 -22.18
CA PHE A 40 -18.80 -15.05 -21.82
C PHE A 40 -17.78 -15.81 -20.97
N LYS A 41 -16.51 -15.43 -21.12
CA LYS A 41 -15.41 -15.94 -20.30
C LYS A 41 -15.00 -14.86 -19.31
N VAL A 42 -14.91 -15.22 -18.04
CA VAL A 42 -14.40 -14.31 -17.00
C VAL A 42 -12.88 -14.30 -17.07
N GLY A 43 -12.32 -13.22 -17.60
CA GLY A 43 -10.87 -13.03 -17.64
C GLY A 43 -10.29 -12.87 -16.24
N ILE A 44 -9.13 -13.48 -16.00
CA ILE A 44 -8.29 -13.09 -14.86
C ILE A 44 -7.84 -11.66 -15.15
N LYS A 45 -8.13 -10.74 -14.21
CA LYS A 45 -7.53 -9.41 -14.27
C LYS A 45 -6.04 -9.58 -14.02
N ASN A 46 -5.28 -9.72 -15.10
CA ASN A 46 -3.85 -9.95 -15.01
C ASN A 46 -3.20 -8.77 -14.30
N ASN A 47 -2.62 -9.04 -13.13
CA ASN A 47 -1.87 -8.09 -12.31
C ASN A 47 -0.56 -7.62 -12.97
N HIS A 48 -0.37 -7.92 -14.26
CA HIS A 48 0.86 -7.63 -14.99
C HIS A 48 1.11 -6.12 -15.10
N GLU A 49 0.05 -5.34 -15.31
CA GLU A 49 0.12 -3.87 -15.30
C GLU A 49 0.59 -3.34 -13.94
N ASN A 50 0.12 -3.95 -12.85
CA ASN A 50 0.53 -3.57 -11.50
C ASN A 50 2.00 -3.90 -11.23
N PHE A 51 2.49 -5.04 -11.72
CA PHE A 51 3.90 -5.42 -11.54
C PHE A 51 4.85 -4.46 -12.26
N VAL A 52 4.52 -4.08 -13.51
CA VAL A 52 5.31 -3.10 -14.27
C VAL A 52 5.34 -1.74 -13.58
N VAL A 53 4.20 -1.26 -13.09
CA VAL A 53 4.11 0.01 -12.34
C VAL A 53 4.93 -0.03 -11.05
N ILE A 54 4.87 -1.14 -10.29
CA ILE A 54 5.67 -1.30 -9.06
C ILE A 54 7.17 -1.29 -9.38
N LEU A 55 7.58 -1.95 -10.46
CA LEU A 55 8.99 -2.05 -10.84
C LEU A 55 9.55 -0.70 -11.32
N LEU A 56 8.78 0.05 -12.11
CA LEU A 56 9.14 1.42 -12.49
C LEU A 56 9.21 2.36 -11.28
N THR A 57 8.18 2.39 -10.43
CA THR A 57 8.18 3.29 -9.26
C THR A 57 9.33 2.99 -8.29
N THR A 58 9.62 1.71 -8.06
CA THR A 58 10.72 1.30 -7.18
C THR A 58 12.09 1.69 -7.73
N SER A 59 12.33 1.46 -9.03
CA SER A 59 13.61 1.80 -9.68
C SER A 59 13.86 3.31 -9.72
N PHE A 60 12.85 4.10 -10.08
CA PHE A 60 12.96 5.57 -10.04
C PHE A 60 13.19 6.07 -8.61
N GLY A 61 12.48 5.52 -7.63
CA GLY A 61 12.65 5.88 -6.22
C GLY A 61 14.08 5.60 -5.72
N ALA A 62 14.65 4.46 -6.07
CA ALA A 62 16.02 4.09 -5.69
C ALA A 62 17.06 5.05 -6.28
N ILE A 63 16.90 5.48 -7.53
CA ILE A 63 17.81 6.44 -8.18
C ILE A 63 17.76 7.79 -7.48
N ILE A 64 16.55 8.32 -7.23
CA ILE A 64 16.37 9.61 -6.55
C ILE A 64 16.97 9.56 -5.14
N LEU A 65 16.74 8.48 -4.39
CA LEU A 65 17.29 8.30 -3.06
C LEU A 65 18.82 8.26 -3.08
N THR A 66 19.41 7.57 -4.06
CA THR A 66 20.87 7.46 -4.20
C THR A 66 21.49 8.83 -4.51
N ILE A 67 20.89 9.59 -5.43
CA ILE A 67 21.34 10.96 -5.75
C ILE A 67 21.20 11.88 -4.53
N PHE A 68 20.08 11.79 -3.83
CA PHE A 68 19.84 12.57 -2.61
C PHE A 68 20.90 12.29 -1.55
N LEU A 69 21.19 11.02 -1.28
CA LEU A 69 22.23 10.60 -0.34
C LEU A 69 23.62 11.09 -0.78
N LEU A 70 23.93 11.04 -2.09
CA LEU A 70 25.20 11.54 -2.61
C LEU A 70 25.36 13.05 -2.38
N ILE A 71 24.30 13.83 -2.62
CA ILE A 71 24.28 15.28 -2.35
C ILE A 71 24.46 15.53 -0.85
N LEU A 72 23.79 14.74 -0.01
CA LEU A 72 23.84 14.85 1.44
C LEU A 72 25.24 14.60 2.00
N VAL A 73 25.93 13.57 1.50
CA VAL A 73 27.32 13.24 1.88
C VAL A 73 28.30 14.28 1.35
N SER A 74 28.10 14.77 0.12
CA SER A 74 29.03 15.70 -0.54
C SER A 74 28.98 17.11 0.05
N ARG A 75 27.83 17.53 0.61
CA ARG A 75 27.68 18.87 1.17
C ARG A 75 27.88 18.88 2.68
N LYS A 76 29.10 19.26 3.09
CA LYS A 76 29.48 19.48 4.50
C LYS A 76 28.46 20.34 5.27
N LYS A 77 27.93 21.42 4.65
CA LYS A 77 26.87 22.27 5.26
C LYS A 77 25.57 21.52 5.57
N ILE A 78 25.15 20.59 4.71
CA ILE A 78 23.93 19.80 4.92
C ILE A 78 24.17 18.77 6.02
N ARG A 79 25.36 18.15 6.05
CA ARG A 79 25.77 17.24 7.11
C ARG A 79 25.76 17.89 8.48
N GLU A 80 26.29 19.11 8.61
CA GLU A 80 26.25 19.85 9.86
C GLU A 80 24.81 20.24 10.24
N SER A 81 23.99 20.71 9.29
CA SER A 81 22.57 21.01 9.53
C SER A 81 21.77 19.78 10.01
N MET A 82 21.97 18.63 9.37
CA MET A 82 21.36 17.37 9.80
C MET A 82 21.87 16.90 11.15
N LYS A 83 23.16 17.08 11.46
CA LYS A 83 23.70 16.77 12.79
C LYS A 83 23.05 17.64 13.86
N THR A 84 22.81 18.91 13.59
CA THR A 84 22.10 19.82 14.51
C THR A 84 20.64 19.42 14.69
N ILE A 85 19.94 19.07 13.61
CA ILE A 85 18.55 18.58 13.68
C ILE A 85 18.50 17.24 14.42
N LEU A 86 19.42 16.33 14.13
CA LEU A 86 19.52 15.02 14.79
C LEU A 86 19.84 15.19 16.29
N MET A 87 20.74 16.11 16.66
CA MET A 87 21.00 16.46 18.06
C MET A 87 19.78 17.10 18.74
N SER A 88 18.96 17.85 18.01
CA SER A 88 17.68 18.37 18.52
C SER A 88 16.60 17.29 18.69
N TRP A 89 16.73 16.17 17.96
CA TRP A 89 15.80 15.04 18.04
C TRP A 89 16.28 13.97 19.02
N ILE A 90 17.55 13.98 19.39
CA ILE A 90 18.06 13.17 20.48
C ILE A 90 17.43 13.70 21.78
N PRO A 91 16.66 12.88 22.51
CA PRO A 91 16.09 13.28 23.78
C PRO A 91 17.22 13.58 24.77
N ILE A 92 17.04 14.63 25.58
CA ILE A 92 17.98 15.10 26.62
C ILE A 92 18.46 13.96 27.54
N TRP A 93 17.65 12.92 27.70
CA TRP A 93 17.97 11.68 28.43
C TRP A 93 19.20 10.90 27.90
N LEU A 94 19.63 11.08 26.65
CA LEU A 94 20.86 10.45 26.14
C LEU A 94 22.12 11.24 26.53
N HIS A 95 21.96 12.52 26.88
CA HIS A 95 23.06 13.42 27.26
C HIS A 95 23.20 13.57 28.79
N GLU A 96 22.19 13.17 29.56
CA GLU A 96 22.33 13.05 31.00
C GLU A 96 23.20 11.84 31.32
N ASN A 97 24.43 12.17 31.75
CA ASN A 97 25.43 11.26 32.28
C ASN A 97 24.76 10.10 33.05
N VAL A 98 25.10 8.88 32.65
CA VAL A 98 24.95 7.67 33.46
C VAL A 98 25.15 8.05 34.93
N PRO A 99 24.19 7.77 35.83
CA PRO A 99 24.27 8.22 37.21
C PRO A 99 25.61 7.77 37.78
N LYS A 100 26.43 8.73 38.20
CA LYS A 100 27.75 8.48 38.77
C LYS A 100 27.60 7.43 39.86
N ALA A 101 28.24 6.27 39.67
CA ALA A 101 28.19 5.15 40.61
C ALA A 101 28.62 5.55 42.03
N GLU A 102 29.34 6.67 42.18
CA GLU A 102 29.72 7.28 43.46
C GLU A 102 28.54 7.70 44.36
N ASN A 103 27.35 7.94 43.79
CA ASN A 103 26.14 8.28 44.56
C ASN A 103 25.21 7.09 44.79
N SER A 104 25.59 5.88 44.36
CA SER A 104 24.79 4.69 44.60
C SER A 104 24.99 4.20 46.04
N SER A 105 23.91 4.24 46.82
CA SER A 105 23.86 3.69 48.19
C SER A 105 24.13 2.18 48.24
N ALA A 106 24.14 1.49 47.10
CA ALA A 106 24.41 0.06 47.01
C ALA A 106 25.86 -0.32 47.34
N ILE A 107 26.83 0.60 47.25
CA ILE A 107 28.24 0.34 47.61
C ILE A 107 28.45 0.53 49.12
N LYS A 108 27.66 1.39 49.77
CA LYS A 108 27.70 1.58 51.24
C LYS A 108 27.08 0.43 52.03
N SER A 109 26.29 -0.44 51.40
CA SER A 109 25.68 -1.60 52.07
C SER A 109 26.53 -2.88 52.02
N ILE A 110 27.72 -2.82 51.41
CA ILE A 110 28.65 -3.97 51.30
C ILE A 110 29.87 -3.79 52.22
N GLN A 111 30.02 -2.65 52.91
CA GLN A 111 31.06 -2.43 53.91
C GLN A 111 30.52 -2.56 55.33
#